data_AF-Q8YHA3-F1
#
_entry.id   AF-Q8YHA3-F1
#
_cell.length_a   1.000
_cell.length_b   1.000
_cell.length_c   1.000
_cell.angle_alpha   90.00
_cell.angle_beta   90.00
_cell.angle_gamma   90.00
#
_symmetry.space_group_name_H-M   'P 1'
#
loop_
_entity.id
_entity.type
_entity.pdbx_description
1 polymer ?
#
loop_
_entity_poly.entity_id
_entity_poly.type
_entity_poly.pdbx_seq_one_letter_code
_entity_poly.pdbx_strand_id
1 'polypeptide(L)'
;MTNATAAMTKSADAMTRSDAMTEIFNFMDHKVRVVLLKGEPWFVAADVCRCLGIKHTGSAVVSADVHERGWLAKSSVGNSHVSFPNRGAVIVSEARLYKLIMRSTKPEAKKFQNWVTGTVLPAILKDGLYVRGEEKVSAGEMDLEELTLITLTRLQEKMKRLKEEKEAAEALAKFSQGIITEPLEYVTMDE
;
A
#
# COMPACT_ATOMS: atom_id res chain seq x y z
N MET A 1 5.76 -25.53 40.33
CA MET A 1 6.08 -24.10 40.17
C MET A 1 7.21 -23.99 39.14
N THR A 2 6.97 -24.17 37.84
CA THR A 2 6.51 -23.17 36.85
C THR A 2 7.33 -21.88 36.87
N ASN A 3 8.25 -21.73 35.90
CA ASN A 3 8.26 -20.61 34.95
C ASN A 3 9.33 -20.83 33.88
N ALA A 4 9.02 -21.75 32.96
CA ALA A 4 9.64 -21.85 31.64
C ALA A 4 8.67 -21.23 30.62
N THR A 5 8.42 -19.92 30.74
CA THR A 5 7.50 -19.20 29.85
C THR A 5 7.92 -17.73 29.69
N ALA A 6 9.17 -17.49 29.32
CA ALA A 6 9.68 -16.12 29.07
C ALA A 6 10.49 -15.99 27.77
N ALA A 7 10.26 -16.88 26.80
CA ALA A 7 10.98 -16.92 25.52
C ALA A 7 10.07 -16.79 24.29
N MET A 8 8.86 -16.24 24.42
CA MET A 8 7.96 -16.00 23.28
C MET A 8 7.24 -14.65 23.39
N THR A 9 7.97 -13.55 23.19
CA THR A 9 7.41 -12.28 22.67
C THR A 9 8.53 -11.28 22.34
N LYS A 10 9.35 -11.60 21.33
CA LYS A 10 10.21 -10.63 20.65
C LYS A 10 10.14 -10.89 19.14
N SER A 11 8.95 -10.72 18.59
CA SER A 11 8.77 -10.52 17.14
C SER A 11 7.70 -9.44 16.95
N ALA A 12 8.07 -8.23 17.35
CA ALA A 12 7.42 -7.02 16.88
C ALA A 12 8.55 -6.26 16.17
N ASP A 13 8.64 -6.53 14.87
CA ASP A 13 9.58 -5.91 13.96
C ASP A 13 9.54 -4.39 14.19
N ALA A 14 10.63 -3.86 14.74
CA ALA A 14 10.76 -2.45 15.04
C ALA A 14 10.86 -1.72 13.69
N MET A 15 9.72 -1.20 13.23
CA MET A 15 9.55 -0.50 11.96
C MET A 15 10.53 0.70 11.87
N THR A 16 11.66 0.48 11.20
CA THR A 16 12.79 1.42 11.04
C THR A 16 12.38 2.68 10.26
N ARG A 17 13.22 3.71 10.35
CA ARG A 17 12.88 5.12 10.52
C ARG A 17 12.70 5.97 9.25
N SER A 18 12.72 5.44 8.03
CA SER A 18 12.84 6.32 6.85
C SER A 18 12.44 5.76 5.47
N ASP A 19 11.33 5.03 5.34
CA ASP A 19 10.90 4.50 4.01
C ASP A 19 9.41 4.73 3.69
N ALA A 20 8.71 5.46 4.56
CA ALA A 20 7.27 5.68 4.44
C ALA A 20 6.98 6.95 3.62
N MET A 21 6.69 6.80 2.32
CA MET A 21 6.19 7.91 1.51
C MET A 21 4.70 8.15 1.83
N THR A 22 4.32 9.40 2.05
CA THR A 22 2.92 9.75 2.38
C THR A 22 2.23 10.49 1.25
N GLU A 23 0.99 10.08 0.96
CA GLU A 23 0.14 10.71 -0.06
C GLU A 23 -1.26 11.00 0.49
N ILE A 24 -2.00 11.88 -0.20
CA ILE A 24 -3.43 12.10 0.06
C ILE A 24 -4.21 11.45 -1.07
N PHE A 25 -4.99 10.44 -0.72
CA PHE A 25 -5.93 9.79 -1.62
C PHE A 25 -7.31 10.44 -1.50
N ASN A 26 -7.85 10.94 -2.61
CA ASN A 26 -9.20 11.49 -2.66
C ASN A 26 -10.20 10.36 -2.93
N PHE A 27 -10.92 9.95 -1.89
CA PHE A 27 -12.00 8.98 -1.99
C PHE A 27 -13.36 9.68 -1.95
N MET A 28 -14.03 9.79 -3.09
CA MET A 28 -15.40 10.32 -3.22
C MET A 28 -15.62 11.59 -2.36
N ASP A 29 -14.77 12.61 -2.56
CA ASP A 29 -14.72 13.91 -1.87
C ASP A 29 -14.11 13.93 -0.46
N HIS A 30 -13.65 12.79 0.04
CA HIS A 30 -12.91 12.71 1.29
C HIS A 30 -11.41 12.52 1.09
N LYS A 31 -10.63 13.29 1.85
CA LYS A 31 -9.17 13.14 1.90
C LYS A 31 -8.80 12.02 2.87
N VAL A 32 -8.24 10.94 2.34
CA VAL A 32 -7.71 9.81 3.10
C VAL A 32 -6.20 9.86 3.05
N ARG A 33 -5.55 9.87 4.22
CA ARG A 33 -4.08 9.80 4.29
C ARG A 33 -3.61 8.38 3.96
N VAL A 34 -2.63 8.29 3.07
CA VAL A 34 -2.02 7.03 2.62
C VAL A 34 -0.53 7.04 2.92
N VAL A 35 -0.02 5.88 3.29
CA VAL A 35 1.39 5.63 3.57
C VAL A 35 1.82 4.43 2.75
N LEU A 36 2.84 4.61 1.92
CA LEU A 36 3.45 3.52 1.17
C LEU A 36 4.44 2.80 2.07
N LEU A 37 4.16 1.54 2.36
CA LEU A 37 5.03 0.66 3.13
C LEU A 37 5.39 -0.53 2.26
N LYS A 38 6.70 -0.74 2.00
CA LYS A 38 7.19 -1.82 1.14
C LYS A 38 6.53 -1.84 -0.25
N GLY A 39 6.23 -0.65 -0.80
CA GLY A 39 5.56 -0.49 -2.10
C GLY A 39 4.05 -0.69 -2.07
N GLU A 40 3.45 -1.07 -0.94
CA GLU A 40 2.01 -1.25 -0.80
C GLU A 40 1.36 -0.04 -0.11
N PRO A 41 0.16 0.39 -0.56
CA PRO A 41 -0.56 1.49 0.06
C PRO A 41 -1.26 1.04 1.35
N TRP A 42 -1.02 1.78 2.43
CA TRP A 42 -1.70 1.64 3.72
C TRP A 42 -2.47 2.90 4.05
N PHE A 43 -3.71 2.74 4.53
CA PHE A 43 -4.65 3.85 4.71
C PHE A 43 -4.85 4.14 6.18
N VAL A 44 -4.88 5.42 6.56
CA VAL A 44 -5.16 5.80 7.96
C VAL A 44 -6.61 5.44 8.32
N ALA A 45 -6.77 4.51 9.26
CA ALA A 45 -8.06 3.92 9.60
C ALA A 45 -9.09 4.95 10.09
N ALA A 46 -8.61 5.99 10.79
CA ALA A 46 -9.47 7.06 11.29
C ALA A 46 -10.12 7.87 10.16
N ASP A 47 -9.39 8.11 9.06
CA ASP A 47 -9.91 8.85 7.92
C ASP A 47 -10.92 7.99 7.17
N VAL A 48 -10.57 6.72 6.92
CA VAL A 48 -11.47 5.74 6.30
C VAL A 48 -12.79 5.60 7.09
N CYS A 49 -12.71 5.46 8.41
CA CYS A 49 -13.89 5.37 9.26
C CYS A 49 -14.74 6.64 9.21
N ARG A 50 -14.12 7.82 9.11
CA ARG A 50 -14.84 9.08 8.95
C ARG A 50 -15.59 9.14 7.62
N CYS A 51 -14.96 8.73 6.51
CA CYS A 51 -15.60 8.64 5.20
C CYS A 51 -16.81 7.70 5.22
N LEU A 52 -16.68 6.57 5.92
CA LEU A 52 -17.74 5.56 6.03
C LEU A 52 -18.73 5.82 7.18
N GLY A 53 -18.60 6.95 7.90
CA GLY A 53 -19.42 7.30 9.05
C GLY A 53 -19.41 6.25 10.19
N ILE A 54 -18.32 5.50 10.32
CA ILE A 54 -18.10 4.53 11.39
C ILE A 54 -17.66 5.31 12.65
N LYS A 55 -18.51 5.32 13.68
CA LYS A 55 -18.28 6.10 14.92
C LYS A 55 -17.04 5.68 15.68
N HIS A 56 -16.75 4.37 15.73
CA HIS A 56 -15.65 3.83 16.50
C HIS A 56 -14.63 3.16 15.57
N THR A 57 -13.52 3.85 15.32
CA THR A 57 -12.40 3.29 14.54
C THR A 57 -11.89 1.98 15.15
N GLY A 58 -11.91 1.87 16.49
CA GLY A 58 -11.53 0.65 17.20
C GLY A 58 -12.31 -0.58 16.75
N SER A 59 -13.63 -0.51 16.61
CA SER A 59 -14.43 -1.67 16.19
C SER A 59 -14.18 -2.09 14.74
N ALA A 60 -13.90 -1.12 13.86
CA ALA A 60 -13.53 -1.38 12.47
C ALA A 60 -12.16 -2.05 12.30
N VAL A 61 -11.25 -1.82 13.26
CA VAL A 61 -9.87 -2.33 13.23
C VAL A 61 -9.72 -3.62 14.05
N VAL A 62 -10.45 -3.76 15.16
CA VAL A 62 -10.37 -4.95 16.03
C VAL A 62 -10.80 -6.21 15.28
N SER A 63 -11.81 -6.09 14.42
CA SER A 63 -12.30 -7.17 13.54
C SER A 63 -11.47 -7.37 12.26
N ALA A 64 -10.32 -6.71 12.14
CA ALA A 64 -9.37 -6.94 11.05
C ALA A 64 -8.37 -8.03 11.45
N ASP A 65 -7.96 -8.82 10.46
CA ASP A 65 -6.89 -9.81 10.63
C ASP A 65 -5.57 -9.09 10.97
N VAL A 66 -4.62 -9.81 11.57
CA VAL A 66 -3.35 -9.21 12.04
C VAL A 66 -2.57 -8.56 10.89
N HIS A 67 -2.65 -9.14 9.69
CA HIS A 67 -1.96 -8.66 8.47
C HIS A 67 -2.69 -7.50 7.79
N GLU A 68 -3.94 -7.22 8.21
CA GLU A 68 -4.80 -6.19 7.62
C GLU A 68 -4.79 -4.88 8.39
N ARG A 69 -4.08 -4.84 9.52
CA ARG A 69 -3.96 -3.68 10.39
C ARG A 69 -2.53 -3.49 10.84
N GLY A 70 -2.14 -2.23 10.96
CA GLY A 70 -0.81 -1.85 11.43
C GLY A 70 -0.89 -0.67 12.38
N TRP A 71 0.20 -0.49 13.12
CA TRP A 71 0.43 0.71 13.89
C TRP A 71 1.58 1.50 13.28
N LEU A 72 1.34 2.76 13.01
CA LEU A 72 2.34 3.67 12.46
C LEU A 72 2.71 4.72 13.51
N ALA A 73 3.93 4.66 14.01
CA ALA A 73 4.47 5.68 14.89
C ALA A 73 4.75 6.97 14.10
N LYS A 74 4.56 8.14 14.73
CA LYS A 74 4.88 9.44 14.08
C LYS A 74 6.33 9.51 13.62
N SER A 75 7.25 8.92 14.39
CA SER A 75 8.68 8.87 14.06
C SER A 75 8.98 8.13 12.75
N SER A 76 8.10 7.22 12.30
CA SER A 76 8.28 6.45 11.07
C SER A 76 7.92 7.25 9.81
N VAL A 77 7.23 8.39 9.97
CA VAL A 77 6.70 9.21 8.87
C VAL A 77 7.56 10.47 8.62
N GLY A 78 8.55 10.74 9.48
CA GLY A 78 9.46 11.88 9.35
C GLY A 78 8.74 13.25 9.32
N ASN A 79 9.36 14.24 8.67
CA ASN A 79 8.74 15.54 8.35
C ASN A 79 7.84 15.40 7.10
N SER A 80 6.86 14.50 7.14
CA SER A 80 5.88 14.41 6.05
C SER A 80 5.04 15.67 5.95
N HIS A 81 4.74 16.10 4.72
CA HIS A 81 3.75 17.17 4.45
C HIS A 81 2.33 16.83 4.95
N VAL A 82 2.10 15.56 5.29
CA VAL A 82 0.86 15.06 5.86
C VAL A 82 0.92 15.10 7.38
N SER A 83 -0.04 15.76 8.02
CA SER A 83 -0.12 15.83 9.49
C SER A 83 -0.50 14.47 10.09
N PHE A 84 0.32 13.97 11.02
CA PHE A 84 0.08 12.76 11.80
C PHE A 84 -0.03 13.06 13.30
N PRO A 85 -0.92 12.36 14.05
CA PRO A 85 -1.03 12.54 15.49
C PRO A 85 0.29 12.21 16.19
N ASN A 86 0.65 12.96 17.24
CA ASN A 86 1.85 12.67 18.05
C ASN A 86 1.86 11.26 18.62
N ARG A 87 0.68 10.73 18.94
CA ARG A 87 0.51 9.36 19.43
C ARG A 87 0.69 8.29 18.35
N GLY A 88 0.91 8.62 17.08
CA GLY A 88 0.83 7.67 15.97
C GLY A 88 -0.60 7.44 15.46
N ALA A 89 -0.74 6.57 14.47
CA ALA A 89 -2.00 6.26 13.82
C ALA A 89 -2.15 4.77 13.54
N VAL A 90 -3.39 4.28 13.65
CA VAL A 90 -3.75 2.97 13.12
C VAL A 90 -3.90 3.07 11.61
N ILE A 91 -3.28 2.15 10.91
CA ILE A 91 -3.36 2.00 9.46
C ILE A 91 -4.00 0.67 9.09
N VAL A 92 -4.64 0.60 7.94
CA VAL A 92 -5.27 -0.60 7.39
C VAL A 92 -4.78 -0.85 5.98
N SER A 93 -4.66 -2.12 5.61
CA SER A 93 -4.28 -2.49 4.24
C SER A 93 -5.40 -2.17 3.24
N GLU A 94 -5.07 -2.20 1.96
CA GLU A 94 -6.03 -2.05 0.87
C GLU A 94 -7.14 -3.12 0.91
N ALA A 95 -6.78 -4.37 1.19
CA ALA A 95 -7.76 -5.46 1.34
C ALA A 95 -8.79 -5.13 2.43
N ARG A 96 -8.33 -4.57 3.56
CA ARG A 96 -9.22 -4.19 4.65
C ARG A 96 -10.08 -2.98 4.32
N LEU A 97 -9.53 -2.00 3.63
CA LEU A 97 -10.27 -0.86 3.10
C LEU A 97 -11.46 -1.35 2.26
N TYR A 98 -11.23 -2.27 1.31
CA TYR A 98 -12.32 -2.82 0.49
C TYR A 98 -13.33 -3.61 1.31
N LYS A 99 -12.91 -4.45 2.26
CA LYS A 99 -13.83 -5.15 3.17
C LYS A 99 -14.72 -4.19 3.96
N LEU A 100 -14.19 -3.05 4.40
CA LEU A 100 -14.95 -2.01 5.11
C LEU A 100 -15.94 -1.31 4.18
N ILE A 101 -15.51 -0.95 2.97
CA ILE A 101 -16.38 -0.30 1.99
C ILE A 101 -17.53 -1.22 1.61
N MET A 102 -17.26 -2.49 1.27
CA MET A 102 -18.26 -3.46 0.82
C MET A 102 -19.32 -3.82 1.89
N ARG A 103 -18.98 -3.67 3.18
CA ARG A 103 -19.94 -3.88 4.28
C ARG A 103 -20.72 -2.62 4.67
N SER A 104 -20.29 -1.45 4.20
CA SER A 104 -20.91 -0.18 4.57
C SER A 104 -22.23 0.02 3.85
N THR A 105 -23.23 0.54 4.56
CA THR A 105 -24.54 0.89 4.02
C THR A 105 -24.65 2.37 3.63
N LYS A 106 -23.57 3.14 3.78
CA LYS A 106 -23.54 4.58 3.48
C LYS A 106 -23.74 4.87 2.00
N PRO A 107 -24.44 5.97 1.64
CA PRO A 107 -24.61 6.38 0.24
C PRO A 107 -23.29 6.50 -0.52
N GLU A 108 -22.26 7.07 0.12
CA GLU A 108 -20.92 7.24 -0.47
C GLU A 108 -20.27 5.89 -0.75
N ALA A 109 -20.36 4.95 0.19
CA ALA A 109 -19.87 3.59 0.00
C ALA A 109 -20.64 2.86 -1.10
N LYS A 110 -21.96 3.02 -1.18
CA LYS A 110 -22.80 2.43 -2.23
C LYS A 110 -22.44 2.94 -3.62
N LYS A 111 -22.12 4.24 -3.77
CA LYS A 111 -21.65 4.79 -5.05
C LYS A 111 -20.36 4.09 -5.50
N PHE A 112 -19.40 3.93 -4.60
CA PHE A 112 -18.17 3.19 -4.90
C PHE A 112 -18.45 1.71 -5.21
N GLN A 113 -19.26 1.03 -4.39
CA GLN A 113 -19.64 -0.37 -4.61
C GLN A 113 -20.27 -0.55 -5.99
N ASN A 114 -21.27 0.26 -6.33
CA ASN A 114 -21.97 0.19 -7.62
C ASN A 114 -21.02 0.43 -8.80
N TRP A 115 -20.12 1.40 -8.69
CA TRP A 115 -19.11 1.66 -9.72
C TRP A 115 -18.15 0.48 -9.87
N VAL A 116 -17.66 -0.10 -8.76
CA VAL A 116 -16.78 -1.27 -8.81
C VAL A 116 -17.48 -2.48 -9.40
N THR A 117 -18.71 -2.79 -8.96
CA THR A 117 -19.44 -4.00 -9.40
C THR A 117 -20.07 -3.85 -10.77
N GLY A 118 -20.44 -2.64 -11.18
CA GLY A 118 -21.11 -2.37 -12.46
C GLY A 118 -20.15 -2.02 -13.60
N THR A 119 -18.99 -1.44 -13.28
CA THR A 119 -18.04 -0.95 -14.29
C THR A 119 -16.70 -1.67 -14.19
N VAL A 120 -16.03 -1.57 -13.04
CA VAL A 120 -14.63 -2.01 -12.91
C VAL A 120 -14.49 -3.54 -13.02
N LEU A 121 -15.21 -4.29 -12.19
CA LEU A 121 -15.12 -5.75 -12.17
C LEU A 121 -15.60 -6.38 -13.49
N PRO A 122 -16.72 -5.92 -14.10
CA PRO A 122 -17.12 -6.42 -15.40
C PRO A 122 -16.08 -6.16 -16.50
N ALA A 123 -15.45 -4.98 -16.54
CA ALA A 123 -14.39 -4.68 -17.51
C ALA A 123 -13.18 -5.61 -17.33
N ILE A 124 -12.70 -5.77 -16.08
CA ILE A 124 -11.59 -6.68 -15.78
C ILE A 124 -11.93 -8.13 -16.19
N LEU A 125 -13.17 -8.59 -15.94
CA LEU A 125 -13.58 -9.95 -16.27
C LEU A 125 -13.77 -10.19 -17.78
N LYS A 126 -14.22 -9.18 -18.53
CA LYS A 126 -14.45 -9.30 -19.97
C LYS A 126 -13.18 -9.08 -20.80
N ASP A 127 -12.47 -8.00 -20.47
CA ASP A 127 -11.40 -7.46 -21.30
C ASP A 127 -10.01 -7.71 -20.67
N GLY A 128 -9.98 -8.26 -19.44
CA GLY A 128 -8.75 -8.54 -18.70
C GLY A 128 -8.13 -7.31 -18.03
N LEU A 129 -8.68 -6.11 -18.27
CA LEU A 129 -8.16 -4.84 -17.74
C LEU A 129 -9.29 -3.81 -17.59
N TYR A 130 -9.01 -2.77 -16.82
CA TYR A 130 -9.87 -1.58 -16.72
C TYR A 130 -9.06 -0.34 -17.10
N VAL A 131 -9.54 0.42 -18.09
CA VAL A 131 -8.96 1.71 -18.46
C VAL A 131 -9.84 2.84 -17.96
N ARG A 132 -9.33 3.64 -17.01
CA ARG A 132 -10.01 4.87 -16.61
C ARG A 132 -10.05 5.85 -17.78
N GLY A 133 -11.25 6.30 -18.16
CA GLY A 133 -11.49 7.22 -19.27
C GLY A 133 -12.18 6.57 -20.46
N GLU A 134 -12.27 5.24 -20.51
CA GLU A 134 -13.03 4.52 -21.54
C GLU A 134 -14.51 4.91 -21.53
N GLU A 135 -15.06 5.17 -20.35
CA GLU A 135 -16.42 5.69 -20.19
C GLU A 135 -16.62 7.04 -20.90
N LYS A 136 -15.58 7.87 -20.93
CA LYS A 136 -15.61 9.20 -21.57
C LYS A 136 -15.56 9.09 -23.08
N VAL A 137 -14.85 8.09 -23.61
CA VAL A 137 -14.87 7.79 -25.05
C VAL A 137 -16.26 7.32 -25.45
N SER A 138 -16.88 6.43 -24.67
CA SER A 138 -18.25 5.98 -24.95
C SER A 138 -19.29 7.10 -24.87
N ALA A 139 -19.05 8.12 -24.04
CA ALA A 139 -19.90 9.29 -23.89
C ALA A 139 -19.62 10.38 -24.95
N GLY A 140 -18.59 10.22 -25.78
CA GLY A 140 -18.15 11.23 -26.76
C GLY A 140 -17.45 12.44 -26.16
N GLU A 141 -17.04 12.37 -24.88
CA GLU A 141 -16.34 13.43 -24.16
C GLU A 141 -14.82 13.41 -24.41
N MET A 142 -14.29 12.30 -24.93
CA MET A 142 -12.87 12.09 -25.18
C MET A 142 -12.68 11.26 -26.44
N ASP A 143 -11.63 11.55 -27.19
CA ASP A 143 -11.33 10.79 -28.41
C ASP A 143 -10.63 9.45 -28.09
N LEU A 144 -10.79 8.47 -28.98
CA LEU A 144 -10.17 7.16 -28.81
C LEU A 144 -8.65 7.25 -28.93
N GLU A 145 -8.14 8.06 -29.85
CA GLU A 145 -6.71 8.35 -30.00
C GLU A 145 -6.13 8.97 -28.73
N GLU A 146 -6.87 9.89 -28.09
CA GLU A 146 -6.45 10.52 -26.84
C GLU A 146 -6.36 9.49 -25.71
N LEU A 147 -7.37 8.62 -25.56
CA LEU A 147 -7.32 7.53 -24.58
C LEU A 147 -6.13 6.60 -24.84
N THR A 148 -5.91 6.23 -26.09
CA THR A 148 -4.86 5.32 -26.51
C THR A 148 -3.49 5.91 -26.19
N LEU A 149 -3.28 7.19 -26.47
CA LEU A 149 -2.04 7.87 -26.12
C LEU A 149 -1.82 7.87 -24.60
N ILE A 150 -2.81 8.28 -23.81
CA ILE A 150 -2.73 8.31 -22.34
C ILE A 150 -2.40 6.93 -21.77
N THR A 151 -3.04 5.88 -22.28
CA THR A 151 -2.80 4.51 -21.82
C THR A 151 -1.40 4.02 -22.17
N LEU A 152 -0.94 4.24 -23.41
CA LEU A 152 0.40 3.86 -23.85
C LEU A 152 1.48 4.58 -23.05
N THR A 153 1.34 5.88 -22.79
CA THR A 153 2.30 6.62 -21.95
C THR A 153 2.39 6.03 -20.55
N ARG A 154 1.25 5.77 -19.90
CA ARG A 154 1.23 5.15 -18.56
C ARG A 154 1.85 3.74 -18.56
N LEU A 155 1.62 2.97 -19.62
CA LEU A 155 2.23 1.64 -19.79
C LEU A 155 3.75 1.75 -19.94
N GLN A 156 4.24 2.70 -20.74
CA GLN A 156 5.66 2.96 -20.93
C GLN A 156 6.34 3.38 -19.62
N GLU A 157 5.72 4.27 -18.85
CA GLU A 157 6.21 4.68 -17.52
C GLU A 157 6.33 3.49 -16.57
N LYS A 158 5.30 2.63 -16.52
CA LYS A 158 5.33 1.40 -15.71
C LYS A 158 6.41 0.42 -16.18
N MET A 159 6.55 0.21 -17.48
CA MET A 159 7.58 -0.66 -18.05
C MET A 159 8.99 -0.16 -17.70
N LYS A 160 9.22 1.15 -17.77
CA LYS A 160 10.50 1.76 -17.40
C LYS A 160 10.83 1.50 -15.93
N ARG A 161 9.89 1.75 -15.03
CA ARG A 161 10.08 1.51 -13.59
C ARG A 161 10.37 0.03 -13.29
N LEU A 162 9.62 -0.89 -13.89
CA LEU A 162 9.83 -2.33 -13.71
C LEU A 162 11.21 -2.77 -14.20
N LYS A 163 11.69 -2.19 -15.31
CA LYS A 163 13.03 -2.44 -15.83
C LYS A 163 14.10 -1.98 -14.83
N GLU A 164 13.97 -0.77 -14.28
CA GLU A 164 14.88 -0.23 -13.27
C GLU A 164 14.90 -1.07 -11.99
N GLU A 165 13.72 -1.46 -11.48
CA GLU A 165 13.59 -2.34 -10.31
C GLU A 165 14.24 -3.71 -10.55
N LYS A 166 14.06 -4.29 -11.74
CA LYS A 166 14.70 -5.54 -12.12
C LYS A 166 16.22 -5.42 -12.20
N GLU A 167 16.74 -4.37 -12.85
CA GLU A 167 18.18 -4.12 -12.96
C GLU A 167 18.82 -3.90 -11.58
N ALA A 168 18.15 -3.16 -10.68
CA ALA A 168 18.60 -2.97 -9.30
C ALA A 168 18.62 -4.29 -8.51
N ALA A 169 17.60 -5.13 -8.66
CA ALA A 169 17.54 -6.44 -8.03
C ALA A 169 18.65 -7.38 -8.56
N GLU A 170 18.91 -7.38 -9.87
CA GLU A 170 20.00 -8.15 -10.48
C GLU A 170 21.39 -7.67 -10.02
N ALA A 171 21.58 -6.35 -9.87
CA ALA A 171 22.83 -5.78 -9.36
C ALA A 171 23.07 -6.18 -7.89
N LEU A 172 22.05 -6.14 -7.04
CA LEU A 172 22.13 -6.58 -5.65
C LEU A 172 22.46 -8.07 -5.54
N ALA A 173 21.83 -8.90 -6.39
CA ALA A 173 22.11 -10.34 -6.45
C ALA A 173 23.58 -10.62 -6.81
N LYS A 174 24.13 -9.93 -7.83
CA LYS A 174 25.55 -10.04 -8.21
C LYS A 174 26.50 -9.58 -7.10
N PHE A 175 26.17 -8.47 -6.43
CA PHE A 175 26.98 -7.96 -5.31
C PHE A 175 27.04 -8.95 -4.15
N SER A 176 25.91 -9.58 -3.80
CA SER A 176 25.85 -10.60 -2.74
C SER A 176 26.65 -11.87 -3.06
N GLN A 177 26.72 -12.27 -4.34
CA GLN A 177 27.49 -13.44 -4.78
C GLN A 177 29.00 -13.17 -4.80
N GLY A 178 29.44 -11.93 -5.03
CA GLY A 178 30.85 -11.56 -5.06
C GLY A 178 31.53 -11.45 -3.68
N ILE A 179 30.77 -11.28 -2.59
CA ILE A 179 31.32 -11.13 -1.22
C ILE A 179 31.76 -12.48 -0.63
N ILE A 180 31.26 -13.61 -1.14
CA ILE A 180 31.50 -14.94 -0.54
C ILE A 180 32.85 -15.55 -0.99
N THR A 181 33.56 -14.97 -1.97
CA THR A 181 34.71 -15.62 -2.63
C THR A 181 36.12 -15.20 -2.16
N GLU A 182 36.29 -14.35 -1.15
CA GLU A 182 37.63 -14.13 -0.57
C GLU A 182 37.86 -15.10 0.61
N PRO A 183 38.73 -16.13 0.46
CA PRO A 183 39.12 -16.96 1.59
C PRO A 183 39.96 -16.11 2.55
N LEU A 184 39.54 -16.03 3.80
CA LEU A 184 40.35 -15.50 4.91
C LEU A 184 41.63 -16.33 5.01
N GLU A 185 42.75 -15.83 4.46
CA GLU A 185 44.07 -16.33 4.81
C GLU A 185 44.30 -16.03 6.29
N TYR A 186 44.19 -17.07 7.11
CA TYR A 186 44.54 -17.03 8.52
C TYR A 186 46.06 -16.93 8.61
N VAL A 187 46.60 -15.71 8.78
CA VAL A 187 48.01 -15.52 9.07
C VAL A 187 48.29 -16.11 10.45
N THR A 188 48.94 -17.27 10.47
CA THR A 188 49.52 -17.84 11.68
C THR A 188 50.63 -16.91 12.16
N MET A 189 50.46 -16.33 13.35
CA MET A 189 51.55 -15.62 14.03
C MET A 189 52.49 -16.67 14.62
N ASP A 190 53.65 -16.84 13.99
CA ASP A 190 54.77 -17.58 14.58
C ASP A 190 55.46 -16.72 15.67
N GLU A 191 55.94 -17.44 16.68
CA GLU A 191 56.49 -17.00 17.99
C GLU A 191 57.79 -16.18 17.92
#